data_AF-A0A952ND60-F1
#
_entry.id   AF-A0A952ND60-F1
#
_cell.length_a   1.000
_cell.length_b   1.000
_cell.length_c   1.000
_cell.angle_alpha   90.00
_cell.angle_beta   90.00
_cell.angle_gamma   90.00
#
_symmetry.space_group_name_H-M   'P 1'
#
loop_
_entity.id
_entity.type
_entity.pdbx_description
1 polymer ?
#
loop_
_entity_poly.entity_id
_entity_poly.type
_entity_poly.pdbx_seq_one_letter_code
_entity_poly.pdbx_strand_id
1 'polypeptide(L)'
;MMKSVTEFPSFKLVEGIKAHTALMAEGKNPEEIQAILGEQFKLEGDKLKYFVNALDVAGKNPDKLHRVKIMSLAEGETAPPKATQFEELYYVPEFHRGGQAPEPKAASGGRGGPGGRGGRQGGRGGGGGQKESPWGLSPEQKAAKKGGANKPG
;
A
#
# COMPACT_ATOMS: atom_id res chain seq x y z
N MET A 1 -7.08 -28.09 -7.46
CA MET A 1 -7.45 -26.73 -7.89
C MET A 1 -7.80 -25.95 -6.64
N MET A 2 -7.04 -24.90 -6.31
CA MET A 2 -7.33 -24.05 -5.15
C MET A 2 -8.78 -23.56 -5.17
N LYS A 3 -9.54 -23.83 -4.10
CA LYS A 3 -10.94 -23.42 -4.00
C LYS A 3 -11.07 -22.23 -3.07
N SER A 4 -11.68 -21.15 -3.55
CA SER A 4 -12.10 -20.06 -2.69
C SER A 4 -13.31 -20.52 -1.87
N VAL A 5 -13.21 -20.45 -0.55
CA VAL A 5 -14.30 -20.80 0.36
C VAL A 5 -15.19 -19.58 0.58
N THR A 6 -14.59 -18.47 1.00
CA THR A 6 -15.30 -17.19 1.17
C THR A 6 -14.31 -16.03 1.12
N GLU A 7 -14.83 -14.81 1.04
CA GLU A 7 -14.02 -13.59 1.09
C GLU A 7 -14.73 -12.50 1.88
N PHE A 8 -13.94 -11.69 2.57
CA PHE A 8 -14.43 -10.55 3.34
C PHE A 8 -13.81 -9.26 2.81
N PRO A 9 -14.62 -8.29 2.35
CA PRO A 9 -14.11 -7.03 1.85
C PRO A 9 -13.59 -6.16 3.00
N SER A 10 -12.64 -5.28 2.70
CA SER A 10 -11.94 -4.49 3.72
C SER A 10 -12.85 -3.60 4.54
N PHE A 11 -13.92 -3.02 3.96
CA PHE A 11 -14.85 -2.18 4.72
C PHE A 11 -15.48 -2.95 5.89
N LYS A 12 -15.91 -4.21 5.68
CA LYS A 12 -16.43 -5.07 6.74
C LYS A 12 -15.35 -5.45 7.74
N LEU A 13 -14.15 -5.75 7.27
CA LEU A 13 -13.03 -6.12 8.15
C LEU A 13 -12.60 -4.96 9.03
N VAL A 14 -12.54 -3.73 8.52
CA VAL A 14 -12.18 -2.53 9.29
C VAL A 14 -13.24 -2.23 10.34
N GLU A 15 -14.52 -2.33 10.00
CA GLU A 15 -15.60 -2.20 10.99
C GLU A 15 -15.55 -3.32 12.04
N GLY A 16 -15.30 -4.56 11.60
CA GLY A 16 -15.18 -5.72 12.48
C GLY A 16 -13.99 -5.61 13.43
N ILE A 17 -12.83 -5.13 12.97
CA ILE A 17 -11.66 -4.88 13.81
C ILE A 17 -12.00 -3.85 14.89
N LYS A 18 -12.64 -2.73 14.51
CA LYS A 18 -13.06 -1.70 15.47
C LYS A 18 -14.01 -2.25 16.52
N ALA A 19 -15.03 -3.00 16.10
CA ALA A 19 -16.00 -3.62 17.00
C ALA A 19 -15.31 -4.65 17.91
N HIS A 20 -14.48 -5.53 17.35
CA HIS A 20 -13.72 -6.53 18.10
C HIS A 20 -12.80 -5.90 19.15
N THR A 21 -12.02 -4.87 18.79
CA THR A 21 -11.16 -4.13 19.72
C THR A 21 -11.98 -3.41 20.79
N ALA A 22 -13.13 -2.82 20.45
CA ALA A 22 -14.01 -2.18 21.43
C ALA A 22 -14.58 -3.20 22.43
N LEU A 23 -15.06 -4.35 21.95
CA LEU A 23 -15.63 -5.40 22.80
C LEU A 23 -14.56 -6.06 23.69
N MET A 24 -13.33 -6.22 23.18
CA MET A 24 -12.18 -6.64 23.99
C MET A 24 -11.82 -5.60 25.06
N ALA A 25 -11.86 -4.32 24.73
CA ALA A 25 -11.59 -3.24 25.68
C ALA A 25 -12.69 -3.13 26.76
N GLU A 26 -13.93 -3.50 26.42
CA GLU A 26 -15.05 -3.64 27.37
C GLU A 26 -14.88 -4.85 28.31
N GLY A 27 -13.88 -5.72 28.08
CA GLY A 27 -13.63 -6.89 28.92
C GLY A 27 -14.57 -8.07 28.64
N LYS A 28 -15.24 -8.08 27.48
CA LYS A 28 -16.12 -9.19 27.09
C LYS A 28 -15.31 -10.46 26.83
N ASN A 29 -15.92 -11.60 27.10
CA ASN A 29 -15.27 -12.87 26.82
C ASN A 29 -15.27 -13.16 25.29
N PRO A 30 -14.39 -14.06 24.80
CA PRO A 30 -14.30 -14.35 23.36
C PRO A 30 -15.59 -14.90 22.73
N GLU A 31 -16.37 -15.67 23.49
CA GLU A 31 -17.63 -16.26 23.02
C GLU A 31 -18.72 -15.18 22.83
N GLU A 32 -18.81 -14.23 23.75
CA GLU A 32 -19.68 -13.05 23.69
C GLU A 32 -19.26 -12.12 22.56
N ILE A 33 -17.96 -11.88 22.39
CA ILE A 33 -17.43 -11.08 21.28
C ILE A 33 -17.86 -11.72 19.95
N GLN A 34 -17.69 -13.03 19.82
CA GLN A 34 -18.08 -13.75 18.62
C GLN A 34 -19.60 -13.68 18.39
N ALA A 35 -20.43 -13.86 19.42
CA ALA A 35 -21.88 -13.74 19.32
C ALA A 35 -22.32 -12.33 18.86
N ILE A 36 -21.79 -11.28 19.49
CA ILE A 36 -22.11 -9.89 19.16
C ILE A 36 -21.67 -9.55 17.73
N LEU A 37 -20.48 -9.98 17.31
CA LEU A 37 -20.01 -9.80 15.94
C LEU A 37 -20.90 -10.58 14.95
N GLY A 38 -21.34 -11.78 15.30
CA GLY A 38 -22.29 -12.56 14.51
C GLY A 38 -23.61 -11.83 14.30
N GLU A 39 -24.17 -11.27 15.37
CA GLU A 39 -25.41 -10.49 15.31
C GLU A 39 -25.25 -9.18 14.52
N GLN A 40 -24.13 -8.48 14.70
CA GLN A 40 -23.84 -7.20 14.06
C GLN A 40 -23.63 -7.36 12.55
N PHE A 41 -22.84 -8.35 12.14
CA PHE A 41 -22.51 -8.58 10.73
C PHE A 41 -23.42 -9.59 10.03
N LYS A 42 -24.42 -10.14 10.74
CA LYS A 42 -25.33 -11.19 10.26
C LYS A 42 -24.57 -12.41 9.73
N LEU A 43 -23.62 -12.87 10.52
CA LEU A 43 -22.76 -14.01 10.23
C LEU A 43 -22.99 -15.11 11.27
N GLU A 44 -23.09 -16.35 10.81
CA GLU A 44 -23.36 -17.50 11.66
C GLU A 44 -22.46 -18.68 11.27
N GLY A 45 -22.32 -19.64 12.19
CA GLY A 45 -21.58 -20.89 12.00
C GLY A 45 -20.16 -20.67 11.51
N ASP A 46 -19.75 -21.46 10.51
CA ASP A 46 -18.40 -21.43 9.94
C ASP A 46 -18.02 -20.05 9.39
N LYS A 47 -18.99 -19.33 8.81
CA LYS A 47 -18.73 -18.01 8.23
C LYS A 47 -18.36 -16.98 9.30
N LEU A 48 -18.95 -17.08 10.49
CA LEU A 48 -18.58 -16.26 11.64
C LEU A 48 -17.18 -16.60 12.13
N LYS A 49 -16.86 -17.89 12.25
CA LYS A 49 -15.50 -18.36 12.59
C LYS A 49 -14.46 -17.83 11.60
N TYR A 50 -14.75 -17.93 10.29
CA TYR A 50 -13.87 -17.40 9.25
C TYR A 50 -13.74 -15.89 9.33
N PHE A 51 -14.80 -15.17 9.68
CA PHE A 51 -14.73 -13.73 9.84
C PHE A 51 -13.83 -13.33 11.00
N VAL A 52 -14.01 -13.94 12.18
CA VAL A 52 -13.17 -13.66 13.36
C VAL A 52 -11.69 -13.92 13.06
N ASN A 53 -11.35 -15.07 12.49
CA ASN A 53 -9.97 -15.36 12.06
C ASN A 53 -9.46 -14.38 11.00
N ALA A 54 -10.33 -13.91 10.10
CA ALA A 54 -9.97 -12.91 9.11
C ALA A 54 -9.72 -11.53 9.74
N LEU A 55 -10.36 -11.18 10.86
CA LEU A 55 -10.07 -9.96 11.62
C LEU A 55 -8.65 -9.99 12.17
N ASP A 56 -8.19 -11.14 12.68
CA ASP A 56 -6.81 -11.30 13.18
C ASP A 56 -5.77 -11.12 12.06
N VAL A 57 -6.06 -11.64 10.87
CA VAL A 57 -5.18 -11.48 9.70
C VAL A 57 -5.19 -10.04 9.21
N ALA A 58 -6.37 -9.42 9.11
CA ALA A 58 -6.54 -8.05 8.65
C ALA A 58 -5.97 -7.02 9.63
N GLY A 59 -6.06 -7.28 10.94
CA GLY A 59 -5.57 -6.39 12.00
C GLY A 59 -4.06 -6.19 11.98
N LYS A 60 -3.29 -7.12 11.40
CA LYS A 60 -1.83 -6.99 11.24
C LYS A 60 -1.45 -5.86 10.29
N ASN A 61 -2.27 -5.61 9.27
CA ASN A 61 -2.04 -4.54 8.30
C ASN A 61 -3.38 -4.14 7.66
N PRO A 62 -4.18 -3.28 8.31
CA PRO A 62 -5.46 -2.84 7.76
C PRO A 62 -5.28 -1.83 6.63
N ASP A 63 -4.12 -1.17 6.55
CA ASP A 63 -3.84 -0.13 5.57
C ASP A 63 -3.75 -0.71 4.16
N LYS A 64 -4.50 -0.11 3.23
CA LYS A 64 -4.60 -0.55 1.82
C LYS A 64 -5.12 -1.98 1.65
N LEU A 65 -5.66 -2.60 2.70
CA LEU A 65 -6.33 -3.89 2.57
C LEU A 65 -7.54 -3.72 1.64
N HIS A 66 -7.66 -4.60 0.66
CA HIS A 66 -8.80 -4.68 -0.24
C HIS A 66 -9.79 -5.74 0.25
N ARG A 67 -9.29 -6.94 0.57
CA ARG A 67 -10.09 -8.05 1.12
C ARG A 67 -9.19 -9.11 1.77
N VAL A 68 -9.79 -10.00 2.56
CA VAL A 68 -9.17 -11.26 2.95
C VAL A 68 -9.92 -12.40 2.28
N LYS A 69 -9.19 -13.22 1.52
CA LYS A 69 -9.74 -14.38 0.82
C LYS A 69 -9.40 -15.66 1.59
N ILE A 70 -10.40 -16.47 1.86
CA ILE A 70 -10.24 -17.77 2.52
C ILE A 70 -10.27 -18.86 1.47
N MET A 71 -9.27 -19.74 1.50
CA MET A 71 -9.04 -20.75 0.48
C MET A 71 -8.72 -22.10 1.11
N SER A 72 -9.17 -23.18 0.48
CA SER A 72 -8.67 -24.53 0.77
C SER A 72 -7.72 -24.98 -0.33
N LEU A 73 -6.66 -25.69 0.06
CA LEU A 73 -5.67 -26.25 -0.86
C LEU A 73 -5.95 -27.73 -1.07
N ALA A 74 -5.77 -28.19 -2.31
CA ALA A 74 -5.74 -29.63 -2.60
C ALA A 74 -4.35 -30.21 -2.28
N GLU A 75 -4.27 -31.54 -2.15
CA GLU A 75 -3.01 -32.24 -1.92
C GLU A 75 -1.99 -31.92 -3.04
N GLY A 76 -0.77 -31.54 -2.65
CA GLY A 76 0.29 -31.12 -3.57
C GLY A 76 0.26 -29.64 -4.00
N GLU A 77 -0.70 -28.84 -3.53
CA GLU A 77 -0.73 -27.40 -3.78
C GLU A 77 0.06 -26.61 -2.71
N THR A 78 0.76 -25.56 -3.13
CA THR A 78 1.51 -24.68 -2.23
C THR A 78 0.67 -23.49 -1.79
N ALA A 79 0.80 -23.09 -0.53
CA ALA A 79 0.07 -21.97 0.02
C ALA A 79 0.44 -20.65 -0.68
N PRO A 80 -0.54 -19.78 -0.99
CA PRO A 80 -0.27 -18.47 -1.53
C PRO A 80 0.66 -17.64 -0.62
N PRO A 81 1.49 -16.74 -1.19
CA PRO A 81 2.36 -15.89 -0.40
C PRO A 81 1.54 -15.03 0.56
N LYS A 82 2.04 -14.85 1.79
CA LYS A 82 1.38 -14.12 2.89
C LYS A 82 0.09 -14.78 3.41
N ALA A 83 -0.25 -15.99 2.97
CA ALA A 83 -1.33 -16.75 3.57
C ALA A 83 -1.03 -17.04 5.05
N THR A 84 -2.02 -16.86 5.91
CA THR A 84 -2.01 -17.38 7.28
C THR A 84 -2.89 -18.62 7.32
N GLN A 85 -2.37 -19.74 7.78
CA GLN A 85 -3.14 -20.98 7.91
C GLN A 85 -3.87 -21.02 9.26
N PHE A 86 -5.16 -21.29 9.21
CA PHE A 86 -5.97 -21.66 10.38
C PHE A 86 -6.68 -22.97 10.04
N GLU A 87 -6.39 -24.01 10.83
CA GLU A 87 -6.87 -25.37 10.58
C GLU A 87 -6.49 -25.83 9.16
N GLU A 88 -7.46 -26.08 8.29
CA GLU A 88 -7.26 -26.52 6.90
C GLU A 88 -7.42 -25.38 5.88
N LEU A 89 -7.64 -24.15 6.37
CA LEU A 89 -7.94 -22.99 5.54
C LEU A 89 -6.82 -21.96 5.55
N TYR A 90 -6.63 -21.34 4.39
CA TYR A 90 -5.60 -20.35 4.13
C TYR A 90 -6.24 -18.99 3.94
N TYR A 91 -5.82 -18.02 4.75
CA TYR A 91 -6.33 -16.67 4.79
C TYR A 91 -5.34 -15.76 4.10
N VAL A 92 -5.71 -15.26 2.92
CA VAL A 92 -4.84 -14.49 2.03
C VAL A 92 -5.30 -13.03 2.05
N PRO A 93 -4.57 -12.13 2.71
CA PRO A 93 -4.85 -10.70 2.63
C PRO A 93 -4.43 -10.16 1.27
N GLU A 94 -5.39 -9.59 0.55
CA GLU A 94 -5.16 -8.90 -0.71
C GLU A 94 -5.19 -7.39 -0.47
N PHE A 95 -4.14 -6.71 -0.93
CA PHE A 95 -3.99 -5.27 -0.78
C PHE A 95 -4.20 -4.58 -2.13
N HIS A 96 -4.73 -3.35 -2.10
CA HIS A 96 -4.69 -2.48 -3.25
C HIS A 96 -3.24 -2.39 -3.74
N ARG A 97 -3.02 -2.71 -5.01
CA ARG A 97 -1.77 -2.36 -5.68
C ARG A 97 -1.76 -0.83 -5.71
N GLY A 98 -1.08 -0.21 -4.75
CA GLY A 98 -0.62 1.16 -4.92
C GLY A 98 0.09 1.17 -6.27
N GLY A 99 -0.31 2.10 -7.15
CA GLY A 99 0.21 2.18 -8.52
C GLY A 99 1.69 1.83 -8.50
N GLN A 100 2.03 0.71 -9.11
CA GLN A 100 3.40 0.26 -9.18
C GLN A 100 4.14 1.41 -9.84
N ALA A 101 4.94 2.16 -9.08
CA ALA A 101 5.86 3.11 -9.69
C ALA A 101 6.61 2.26 -10.72
N PRO A 102 6.55 2.62 -12.03
CA PRO A 102 7.20 1.81 -13.04
C PRO A 102 8.63 1.61 -12.57
N GLU A 103 9.08 0.36 -12.50
CA GLU A 103 10.47 0.06 -12.18
C GLU A 103 11.32 1.01 -13.01
N PRO A 104 12.24 1.79 -12.40
CA PRO A 104 13.13 2.63 -13.19
C PRO A 104 13.83 1.67 -14.14
N LYS A 105 13.55 1.79 -15.45
CA LYS A 105 14.26 1.03 -16.47
C LYS A 105 15.73 1.15 -16.14
N ALA A 106 16.35 0.05 -15.72
CA ALA A 106 17.78 0.01 -15.50
C ALA A 106 18.40 0.58 -16.77
N ALA A 107 19.12 1.70 -16.64
CA ALA A 107 19.87 2.29 -17.73
C ALA A 107 20.91 1.24 -18.12
N SER A 108 20.54 0.42 -19.12
CA SER A 108 21.39 -0.61 -19.67
C SER A 108 22.69 0.04 -20.13
N GLY A 109 23.79 -0.61 -19.75
CA GLY A 109 25.14 -0.11 -19.79
C GLY A 109 25.51 0.61 -21.08
N GLY A 110 26.27 1.69 -20.91
CA GLY A 110 26.97 2.32 -22.01
C GLY A 110 27.94 1.36 -22.70
N ARG A 111 28.02 1.50 -24.02
CA ARG A 111 29.22 1.32 -24.86
C ARG A 111 28.85 1.61 -26.32
N GLY A 112 29.45 2.64 -26.89
CA GLY A 112 29.39 2.94 -28.33
C GLY A 112 29.91 4.34 -28.62
N GLY A 113 31.22 4.47 -28.86
CA GLY A 113 31.88 5.73 -29.27
C GLY A 113 31.70 6.05 -30.77
N PRO A 114 32.67 6.69 -31.43
CA PRO A 114 33.09 8.08 -31.27
C PRO A 114 32.85 8.87 -32.58
N GLY A 115 32.03 9.93 -32.53
CA GLY A 115 31.83 10.84 -33.67
C GLY A 115 32.58 12.16 -33.45
N GLY A 116 33.81 12.23 -33.94
CA GLY A 116 34.63 13.44 -33.85
C GLY A 116 34.35 14.45 -34.96
N ARG A 117 34.54 15.73 -34.58
CA ARG A 117 35.27 16.79 -35.29
C ARG A 117 34.46 17.82 -36.11
N GLY A 118 34.51 19.05 -35.60
CA GLY A 118 34.40 20.31 -36.35
C GLY A 118 33.23 21.19 -35.89
N GLY A 119 33.38 22.43 -35.42
CA GLY A 119 34.55 23.27 -35.27
C GLY A 119 34.18 24.61 -34.62
N ARG A 120 35.20 25.22 -33.99
CA ARG A 120 35.47 26.66 -33.81
C ARG A 120 34.35 27.63 -33.39
N GLN A 121 34.55 28.08 -32.15
CA GLN A 121 34.94 29.46 -31.81
C GLN A 121 33.85 30.49 -31.52
N GLY A 122 33.85 30.95 -30.26
CA GLY A 122 33.72 32.35 -29.91
C GLY A 122 32.30 32.85 -29.65
N GLY A 123 31.98 33.15 -28.39
CA GLY A 123 30.78 33.90 -28.06
C GLY A 123 30.47 33.88 -26.57
N ARG A 124 31.20 34.67 -25.77
CA ARG A 124 30.71 35.11 -24.45
C ARG A 124 29.43 35.90 -24.68
N GLY A 125 28.33 35.53 -24.02
CA GLY A 125 27.19 36.42 -23.89
C GLY A 125 25.90 35.72 -23.47
N GLY A 126 25.37 36.15 -22.33
CA GLY A 126 23.93 36.19 -22.12
C GLY A 126 23.35 35.01 -21.36
N GLY A 127 22.83 35.29 -20.17
CA GLY A 127 22.18 34.31 -19.31
C GLY A 127 21.03 33.58 -20.00
N GLY A 128 21.03 32.27 -19.86
CA GLY A 128 19.91 31.40 -20.19
C GLY A 128 19.21 30.99 -18.91
N GLY A 129 18.00 31.51 -18.73
CA GLY A 129 17.19 31.35 -17.52
C GLY A 129 17.02 29.90 -17.07
N GLN A 130 16.99 29.74 -15.75
CA GLN A 130 16.45 28.55 -15.12
C GLN A 130 15.06 28.31 -15.72
N LYS A 131 14.86 27.15 -16.34
CA LYS A 131 13.55 26.68 -16.77
C LYS A 131 12.60 26.76 -15.58
N GLU A 132 11.75 27.78 -15.56
CA GLU A 132 10.62 27.85 -14.64
C GLU A 132 9.71 26.66 -14.95
N SER A 133 9.59 25.76 -13.98
CA SER A 133 8.60 24.69 -14.03
C SER A 133 7.20 25.30 -14.24
N PRO A 134 6.35 24.75 -15.10
CA PRO A 134 5.04 25.31 -15.44
C PRO A 134 4.02 25.35 -14.27
N TRP A 135 4.43 24.87 -13.09
CA TRP A 135 3.61 24.82 -11.86
C TRP A 135 4.12 25.75 -10.75
N GLY A 136 4.93 26.76 -11.11
CA GLY A 136 5.34 27.81 -10.19
C GLY A 136 6.46 27.43 -9.21
N LEU A 137 7.09 28.46 -8.64
CA LEU A 137 8.22 28.36 -7.72
C LEU A 137 7.85 27.62 -6.42
N SER A 138 8.66 26.62 -6.04
CA SER A 138 8.57 25.95 -4.74
C SER A 138 8.72 26.98 -3.59
N PRO A 139 8.04 26.81 -2.44
CA PRO A 139 8.14 27.73 -1.29
C PRO A 139 9.57 28.05 -0.87
N GLU A 140 10.49 27.09 -1.01
CA GLU A 140 11.91 27.26 -0.69
C GLU A 140 12.60 28.28 -1.61
N GLN A 141 12.19 28.40 -2.88
CA GLN A 141 12.73 29.38 -3.82
C GLN A 141 12.17 30.80 -3.61
N LYS A 142 10.96 30.92 -3.05
CA LYS A 142 10.40 32.24 -2.68
C LYS A 142 11.12 32.86 -1.49
N ALA A 143 11.60 32.05 -0.54
CA ALA A 143 12.34 32.53 0.62
C ALA A 143 13.72 33.12 0.23
N ALA A 144 14.41 32.49 -0.72
CA ALA A 144 15.75 32.93 -1.16
C ALA A 144 15.75 34.27 -1.91
N LYS A 145 14.65 34.67 -2.55
CA LYS A 145 14.56 35.93 -3.33
C LYS A 145 14.20 37.16 -2.49
N LYS A 146 13.71 36.98 -1.25
CA LYS A 146 13.35 38.08 -0.33
C LYS A 146 14.47 38.50 0.65
N GLY A 147 15.56 37.73 0.76
CA GLY A 147 16.65 38.00 1.72
C GLY A 147 17.82 38.82 1.17
N GLY A 148 17.83 39.18 -0.12
CA GLY A 148 19.00 39.73 -0.81
C GLY A 148 18.98 41.24 -1.06
N ALA A 149 18.32 42.05 -0.23
CA ALA A 149 18.26 43.50 -0.41
C ALA A 149 18.40 44.26 0.91
N ASN A 150 19.59 44.23 1.52
CA ASN A 150 20.13 45.40 2.23
C ASN A 150 21.64 45.24 2.50
N LYS A 151 22.48 46.03 1.81
CA LYS A 151 23.86 46.32 2.22
C LYS A 151 24.01 47.84 2.16
N PRO A 152 24.08 48.55 3.29
CA PRO A 152 24.56 49.92 3.29
C PRO A 152 26.09 49.92 3.26
N GLY A 153 26.66 50.71 2.34
CA GLY A 153 28.00 51.28 2.47
C GLY A 153 27.88 52.70 3.01
#